data_AF-A0A7X6R2Z6-F1
#
_entry.id   AF-A0A7X6R2Z6-F1
#
_cell.length_a   1.000
_cell.length_b   1.000
_cell.length_c   1.000
_cell.angle_alpha   90.00
_cell.angle_beta   90.00
_cell.angle_gamma   90.00
#
_symmetry.space_group_name_H-M   'P 1'
#
loop_
_entity.id
_entity.type
_entity.pdbx_description
1 polymer ?
#
loop_
_entity_poly.entity_id
_entity_poly.type
_entity_poly.pdbx_seq_one_letter_code
_entity_poly.pdbx_strand_id
1 'polypeptide(L)'
;MMEWLTSIDAERRKVNLLKRQLTLILHGPLDQVHLDLLRDNLGLSSTGSTTDPVGTRFGQRLQYHPQYQTITAMVLTLLRTDINEWTVTLDAIPRTDFSEWKRLAEMSAQEVGLTIAERQLPSSTPLSDIGDPAPTARIDQSTDELSTAGAALAAAPHPMPTPLLDLSTISPTSPSSEWADSPEYDADLMDRTIRQLEAVPPYTPLQPPVHRSELADTELVQLVTGLRNLIWSWRMDDLMTISARAGFWSIERHETDRVVFTSRYVAGECYVDGNARDVHSIDLPVATVSDSDDCRTPSSDTFTRMTAVLIETYGEPTARSWGMTPQIQWTGTENSLALAYRHPTVRIIVRLNLGITTIHGEAESARRKRNVERD
;
A
#
# COMPACT_ATOMS: atom_id res chain seq x y z
N MET A 1 -23.36 -31.92 21.99
CA MET A 1 -23.93 -30.57 21.83
C MET A 1 -23.03 -29.59 22.56
N MET A 2 -21.83 -29.45 22.01
CA MET A 2 -20.68 -28.63 22.39
C MET A 2 -19.84 -28.52 21.10
N GLU A 3 -18.96 -27.53 21.03
CA GLU A 3 -17.94 -27.29 19.97
C GLU A 3 -18.39 -26.46 18.76
N TRP A 4 -18.37 -25.14 18.96
CA TRP A 4 -18.20 -24.14 17.90
C TRP A 4 -17.26 -23.02 18.41
N LEU A 5 -16.05 -23.37 18.84
CA LEU A 5 -14.99 -22.41 19.19
C LEU A 5 -13.61 -23.07 19.05
N THR A 6 -13.10 -23.19 17.83
CA THR A 6 -11.65 -23.32 17.59
C THR A 6 -11.35 -22.96 16.13
N SER A 7 -10.67 -21.83 15.92
CA SER A 7 -9.63 -21.61 14.90
C SER A 7 -9.55 -20.11 14.56
N ILE A 8 -9.10 -19.29 15.52
CA ILE A 8 -8.76 -17.87 15.31
C ILE A 8 -7.25 -17.66 15.08
N ASP A 9 -6.41 -18.70 15.15
CA ASP A 9 -4.96 -18.57 14.95
C ASP A 9 -4.45 -19.35 13.72
N ALA A 10 -4.86 -18.92 12.53
CA ALA A 10 -4.22 -19.31 11.28
C ALA A 10 -3.65 -18.07 10.56
N GLU A 11 -2.36 -17.87 10.80
CA GLU A 11 -1.39 -17.15 9.98
C GLU A 11 -1.63 -15.65 9.69
N ARG A 12 -0.90 -14.84 10.45
CA ARG A 12 -0.31 -13.57 9.99
C ARG A 12 0.49 -13.81 8.70
N ARG A 13 -0.17 -13.81 7.55
CA ARG A 13 0.50 -13.62 6.26
C ARG A 13 0.81 -12.14 6.12
N LYS A 14 2.07 -11.76 6.38
CA LYS A 14 2.64 -10.54 5.81
C LYS A 14 2.47 -10.65 4.29
N VAL A 15 1.49 -9.95 3.75
CA VAL A 15 1.29 -9.89 2.31
C VAL A 15 2.42 -9.00 1.77
N ASN A 16 3.51 -9.62 1.35
CA ASN A 16 4.50 -8.94 0.51
C ASN A 16 3.77 -8.57 -0.77
N LEU A 17 3.39 -7.29 -0.89
CA LEU A 17 2.58 -6.75 -1.97
C LEU A 17 3.36 -6.76 -3.30
N LEU A 18 3.36 -7.94 -3.92
CA LEU A 18 3.44 -8.31 -5.33
C LEU A 18 3.94 -7.25 -6.32
N LYS A 19 5.16 -6.72 -6.13
CA LYS A 19 6.01 -6.39 -7.28
C LYS A 19 6.31 -7.72 -7.98
N ARG A 20 5.90 -7.86 -9.24
CA ARG A 20 6.41 -8.96 -10.05
C ARG A 20 7.81 -8.56 -10.48
N GLN A 21 8.78 -9.06 -9.74
CA GLN A 21 10.18 -8.88 -10.06
C GLN A 21 10.64 -10.05 -10.93
N LEU A 22 11.18 -9.73 -12.10
CA LEU A 22 11.99 -10.68 -12.86
C LEU A 22 13.45 -10.42 -12.48
N THR A 23 14.14 -11.45 -12.02
CA THR A 23 15.57 -11.38 -11.71
C THR A 23 16.33 -12.40 -12.56
N LEU A 24 17.33 -11.93 -13.30
CA LEU A 24 18.26 -12.75 -14.05
C LEU A 24 19.65 -12.60 -13.45
N ILE A 25 20.23 -13.73 -13.03
CA ILE A 25 21.61 -13.80 -12.56
C ILE A 25 22.49 -14.26 -13.74
N LEU A 26 23.46 -13.42 -14.08
CA LEU A 26 24.35 -13.57 -15.22
C LEU A 26 25.78 -13.78 -14.73
N HIS A 27 26.48 -14.76 -15.30
CA HIS A 27 27.89 -15.04 -14.99
C HIS A 27 28.78 -14.88 -16.21
N GLY A 28 29.95 -14.29 -15.97
CA GLY A 28 31.02 -14.18 -16.94
C GLY A 28 31.84 -12.91 -16.74
N PRO A 29 33.07 -12.88 -17.28
CA PRO A 29 33.83 -11.65 -17.33
C PRO A 29 33.12 -10.66 -18.25
N LEU A 30 33.06 -9.40 -17.83
CA LEU A 30 32.52 -8.30 -18.64
C LEU A 30 33.56 -7.18 -18.64
N ASP A 31 34.18 -6.94 -19.80
CA ASP A 31 35.03 -5.77 -19.98
C ASP A 31 34.19 -4.52 -20.31
N GLN A 32 34.84 -3.36 -20.39
CA GLN A 32 34.14 -2.09 -20.59
C GLN A 32 33.36 -2.04 -21.90
N VAL A 33 33.91 -2.61 -22.99
CA VAL A 33 33.27 -2.60 -24.31
C VAL A 33 31.99 -3.45 -24.28
N HIS A 34 32.06 -4.63 -23.66
CA HIS A 34 30.92 -5.52 -23.51
C HIS A 34 29.87 -4.96 -22.53
N LEU A 35 30.27 -4.24 -21.48
CA LEU A 35 29.36 -3.55 -20.58
C LEU A 35 28.57 -2.45 -21.31
N ASP A 36 29.24 -1.64 -22.11
CA ASP A 36 28.60 -0.57 -22.87
C ASP A 36 27.65 -1.14 -23.93
N LEU A 37 28.04 -2.21 -24.62
CA LEU A 37 27.15 -2.93 -25.54
C LEU A 37 25.91 -3.51 -24.83
N LEU A 38 26.09 -4.11 -23.64
CA LEU A 38 24.96 -4.63 -22.85
C LEU A 38 23.98 -3.52 -22.47
N ARG A 39 24.49 -2.35 -22.06
CA ARG A 39 23.67 -1.19 -21.71
C ARG A 39 22.88 -0.67 -22.90
N ASP A 40 23.55 -0.51 -24.04
CA ASP A 40 22.94 -0.02 -25.27
C ASP A 40 21.82 -0.95 -25.74
N ASN A 41 22.08 -2.26 -25.73
CA ASN A 41 21.08 -3.27 -26.10
C ASN A 41 19.85 -3.27 -25.17
N LEU A 42 20.06 -3.05 -23.87
CA LEU A 42 18.99 -2.97 -22.89
C LEU A 42 18.30 -1.58 -22.88
N GLY A 43 18.91 -0.57 -23.50
CA GLY A 43 18.47 0.83 -23.45
C GLY A 43 18.63 1.45 -22.06
N LEU A 44 19.66 1.05 -21.31
CA LEU A 44 19.94 1.57 -19.98
C LEU A 44 20.66 2.92 -20.07
N SER A 45 20.47 3.78 -19.06
CA SER A 45 21.38 4.91 -18.86
C SER A 45 22.80 4.43 -18.56
N SER A 46 23.81 5.10 -19.12
CA SER A 46 25.21 4.74 -18.89
C SER A 46 25.71 5.34 -17.58
N THR A 47 25.93 4.50 -16.55
CA THR A 47 26.47 4.94 -15.25
C THR A 47 27.52 3.97 -14.70
N GLY A 48 28.76 4.41 -14.48
CA GLY A 48 29.83 3.58 -13.90
C GLY A 48 30.69 2.83 -14.92
N SER A 49 31.73 2.15 -14.44
CA SER A 49 32.80 1.45 -15.17
C SER A 49 33.04 0.05 -14.60
N THR A 50 33.47 -0.92 -15.41
CA THR A 50 33.77 -2.30 -14.96
C THR A 50 34.78 -2.41 -13.81
N THR A 51 35.53 -1.34 -13.53
CA THR A 51 36.44 -1.19 -12.39
C THR A 51 35.73 -0.81 -11.08
N ASP A 52 34.47 -0.40 -11.14
CA ASP A 52 33.70 0.01 -9.97
C ASP A 52 33.39 -1.19 -9.05
N PRO A 53 33.26 -0.94 -7.73
CA PRO A 53 33.13 -2.02 -6.75
C PRO A 53 31.84 -2.84 -6.94
N VAL A 54 31.83 -4.04 -6.35
CA VAL A 54 30.62 -4.86 -6.21
C VAL A 54 29.53 -4.05 -5.50
N GLY A 55 28.28 -4.21 -5.94
CA GLY A 55 27.14 -3.41 -5.50
C GLY A 55 26.90 -2.14 -6.32
N THR A 56 27.77 -1.81 -7.27
CA THR A 56 27.57 -0.66 -8.16
C THR A 56 26.42 -0.92 -9.14
N ARG A 57 25.56 0.09 -9.32
CA ARG A 57 24.50 0.11 -10.33
C ARG A 57 25.05 0.65 -11.64
N PHE A 58 24.94 -0.16 -12.69
CA PHE A 58 25.56 0.10 -13.98
C PHE A 58 24.65 0.77 -15.01
N GLY A 59 23.35 0.83 -14.72
CA GLY A 59 22.40 1.56 -15.55
C GLY A 59 20.97 1.26 -15.17
N GLN A 60 20.07 2.13 -15.60
CA GLN A 60 18.65 1.98 -15.38
C GLN A 60 17.86 2.41 -16.62
N ARG A 61 16.84 1.64 -16.99
CA ARG A 61 15.85 2.02 -18.01
C ARG A 61 14.49 2.18 -17.36
N LEU A 62 13.89 3.34 -17.58
CA LEU A 62 12.53 3.63 -17.17
C LEU A 62 11.60 3.51 -18.39
N GLN A 63 10.62 2.60 -18.32
CA GLN A 63 9.62 2.41 -19.38
C GLN A 63 8.22 2.54 -18.79
N TYR A 64 7.43 3.48 -19.31
CA TYR A 64 6.02 3.61 -18.93
C TYR A 64 5.20 2.46 -19.50
N HIS A 65 4.29 1.92 -18.69
CA HIS A 65 3.39 0.86 -19.15
C HIS A 65 2.46 1.40 -20.25
N PRO A 66 2.29 0.72 -21.40
CA PRO A 66 1.52 1.24 -22.53
C PRO A 66 0.06 1.54 -22.18
N GLN A 67 -0.53 0.79 -21.23
CA GLN A 67 -1.90 1.00 -20.75
C GLN A 67 -2.00 1.96 -19.54
N TYR A 68 -0.92 2.18 -18.78
CA TYR A 68 -0.93 2.95 -17.52
C TYR A 68 0.17 4.02 -17.53
N GLN A 69 0.19 4.83 -18.60
CA GLN A 69 1.31 5.71 -18.97
C GLN A 69 1.66 6.79 -17.94
N THR A 70 0.75 7.14 -17.04
CA THR A 70 0.87 8.34 -16.19
C THR A 70 1.36 8.08 -14.78
N ILE A 71 1.46 6.81 -14.34
CA ILE A 71 1.67 6.51 -12.90
C ILE A 71 2.70 5.42 -12.66
N THR A 72 2.79 4.44 -13.57
CA THR A 72 3.56 3.22 -13.30
C THR A 72 4.63 3.01 -14.35
N ALA A 73 5.84 3.36 -13.93
CA ALA A 73 7.07 3.05 -14.61
C ALA A 73 7.51 1.63 -14.28
N MET A 74 7.85 0.87 -15.30
CA MET A 74 8.67 -0.33 -15.17
C MET A 74 10.13 0.09 -15.13
N VAL A 75 10.90 -0.52 -14.24
CA VAL A 75 12.31 -0.16 -14.03
C VAL A 75 13.17 -1.39 -14.26
N LEU A 76 13.98 -1.35 -15.32
CA LEU A 76 15.02 -2.33 -15.58
C LEU A 76 16.35 -1.81 -15.02
N THR A 77 17.02 -2.60 -14.18
CA THR A 77 18.28 -2.21 -13.52
C THR A 77 19.35 -3.27 -13.76
N LEU A 78 20.57 -2.83 -14.04
CA LEU A 78 21.76 -3.67 -14.08
C LEU A 78 22.64 -3.38 -12.85
N LEU A 79 23.00 -4.42 -12.12
CA LEU A 79 23.80 -4.38 -10.90
C LEU A 79 24.95 -5.38 -11.00
N ARG A 80 26.12 -5.05 -10.46
CA ARG A 80 27.20 -6.02 -10.24
C ARG A 80 27.05 -6.63 -8.86
N THR A 81 26.80 -7.93 -8.77
CA THR A 81 26.64 -8.64 -7.49
C THR A 81 27.92 -9.35 -7.05
N ASP A 82 28.85 -9.63 -7.98
CA ASP A 82 30.20 -10.13 -7.69
C ASP A 82 31.18 -9.73 -8.82
N ILE A 83 32.45 -10.16 -8.73
CA ILE A 83 33.51 -9.87 -9.72
C ILE A 83 33.10 -10.32 -11.12
N ASN A 84 32.48 -11.50 -11.24
CA ASN A 84 32.01 -12.08 -12.50
C ASN A 84 30.50 -12.37 -12.47
N GLU A 85 29.75 -11.73 -11.59
CA GLU A 85 28.32 -11.92 -11.44
C GLU A 85 27.57 -10.59 -11.57
N TRP A 86 26.53 -10.62 -12.39
CA TRP A 86 25.71 -9.48 -12.71
C TRP A 86 24.26 -9.84 -12.55
N THR A 87 23.47 -8.91 -12.03
CA THR A 87 22.05 -9.08 -11.83
C THR A 87 21.28 -8.07 -12.66
N VAL A 88 20.38 -8.58 -13.51
CA VAL A 88 19.38 -7.77 -14.20
C VAL A 88 18.05 -7.95 -13.50
N THR A 89 17.49 -6.85 -12.99
CA THR A 89 16.19 -6.84 -12.31
C THR A 89 15.21 -5.99 -13.09
N LEU A 90 14.01 -6.51 -13.33
CA LEU A 90 12.87 -5.75 -13.83
C LEU A 90 11.81 -5.68 -12.74
N ASP A 91 11.61 -4.49 -12.21
CA ASP A 91 10.48 -4.18 -11.34
C ASP A 91 9.32 -3.71 -12.23
N ALA A 92 8.25 -4.51 -12.30
CA ALA A 92 7.08 -4.17 -13.09
C ALA A 92 5.77 -4.44 -12.34
N ILE A 93 4.72 -3.78 -12.83
CA ILE A 93 3.37 -3.91 -12.28
C ILE A 93 2.76 -5.30 -12.57
N PRO A 94 1.77 -5.72 -11.77
CA PRO A 94 0.96 -6.88 -12.11
C PRO A 94 0.38 -6.77 -13.53
N ARG A 95 0.37 -7.89 -14.26
CA ARG A 95 -0.07 -8.02 -15.67
C ARG A 95 0.87 -7.47 -16.74
N THR A 96 2.05 -6.95 -16.39
CA THR A 96 3.11 -6.77 -17.38
C THR A 96 3.47 -8.13 -17.99
N ASP A 97 3.55 -8.20 -19.32
CA ASP A 97 4.12 -9.35 -19.99
C ASP A 97 5.66 -9.31 -19.84
N PHE A 98 6.19 -10.21 -19.02
CA PHE A 98 7.62 -10.32 -18.77
C PHE A 98 8.37 -11.01 -19.91
N SER A 99 7.65 -11.65 -20.84
CA SER A 99 8.26 -12.51 -21.86
C SER A 99 9.15 -11.71 -22.80
N GLU A 100 8.70 -10.52 -23.22
CA GLU A 100 9.48 -9.63 -24.09
C GLU A 100 10.71 -9.09 -23.37
N TRP A 101 10.57 -8.63 -22.14
CA TRP A 101 11.68 -8.10 -21.34
C TRP A 101 12.71 -9.16 -20.99
N LYS A 102 12.24 -10.35 -20.59
CA LYS A 102 13.09 -11.50 -20.34
C LYS A 102 13.87 -11.85 -21.61
N ARG A 103 13.18 -11.99 -22.75
CA ARG A 103 13.82 -12.31 -24.03
C ARG A 103 14.85 -11.25 -24.41
N LEU A 104 14.54 -9.97 -24.25
CA LEU A 104 15.47 -8.87 -24.48
C LEU A 104 16.74 -9.05 -23.63
N ALA A 105 16.58 -9.16 -22.31
CA ALA A 105 17.72 -9.29 -21.40
C ALA A 105 18.55 -10.57 -21.63
N GLU A 106 17.90 -11.70 -21.94
CA GLU A 106 18.60 -12.94 -22.26
C GLU A 106 19.41 -12.85 -23.55
N MET A 107 18.85 -12.25 -24.62
CA MET A 107 19.57 -12.05 -25.88
C MET A 107 20.75 -11.09 -25.70
N SER A 108 20.53 -9.96 -25.01
CA SER A 108 21.58 -8.98 -24.76
C SER A 108 22.72 -9.54 -23.92
N ALA A 109 22.41 -10.36 -22.90
CA ALA A 109 23.42 -11.04 -22.08
C ALA A 109 24.27 -12.04 -22.89
N GLN A 110 23.62 -12.84 -23.74
CA GLN A 110 24.31 -13.83 -24.58
C GLN A 110 25.23 -13.17 -25.62
N GLU A 111 24.81 -12.04 -26.20
CA GLU A 111 25.59 -11.30 -27.19
C GLU A 111 26.92 -10.78 -26.62
N VAL A 112 26.93 -10.41 -25.34
CA VAL A 112 28.14 -9.93 -24.65
C VAL A 112 28.94 -11.05 -23.97
N GLY A 113 28.59 -12.32 -24.23
CA GLY A 113 29.30 -13.48 -23.71
C GLY A 113 28.96 -13.87 -22.26
N LEU A 114 27.90 -13.30 -21.67
CA LEU A 114 27.42 -13.71 -20.36
C LEU A 114 26.54 -14.96 -20.45
N THR A 115 26.64 -15.81 -19.42
CA THR A 115 25.82 -17.02 -19.25
C THR A 115 24.72 -16.77 -18.21
N ILE A 116 23.51 -17.26 -18.44
CA ILE A 116 22.39 -17.10 -17.50
C ILE A 116 22.43 -18.28 -16.51
N ALA A 117 22.78 -18.02 -15.26
CA ALA A 117 22.84 -19.06 -14.23
C ALA A 117 21.46 -19.31 -13.60
N GLU A 118 20.74 -18.24 -13.26
CA GLU A 118 19.45 -18.36 -12.60
C GLU A 118 18.40 -17.46 -13.23
N ARG A 119 17.18 -17.99 -13.29
CA ARG A 119 15.99 -17.27 -13.74
C ARG A 119 14.97 -17.30 -12.62
N GLN A 120 14.89 -16.22 -11.84
CA GLN A 120 13.80 -16.05 -10.90
C GLN A 120 12.68 -15.33 -11.64
N LEU A 121 11.71 -16.12 -12.08
CA LEU A 121 10.46 -15.61 -12.63
C LEU A 121 9.55 -15.20 -11.46
N PRO A 122 8.78 -14.11 -11.62
CA PRO A 122 7.73 -13.81 -10.66
C PRO A 122 6.78 -15.00 -10.59
N SER A 123 6.45 -15.46 -9.39
CA SER A 123 5.54 -16.59 -9.19
C SER A 123 4.24 -16.33 -9.97
N SER A 124 3.98 -17.17 -10.96
CA SER A 124 2.84 -17.04 -11.86
C SER A 124 1.54 -17.53 -11.21
N THR A 125 1.65 -18.26 -10.10
CA THR A 125 0.52 -18.82 -9.35
C THR A 125 -0.20 -17.71 -8.57
N PRO A 126 -1.41 -17.27 -8.96
CA PRO A 126 -2.34 -16.81 -7.95
C PRO A 126 -2.53 -18.00 -6.99
N LEU A 127 -2.18 -17.84 -5.72
CA LEU A 127 -2.27 -18.92 -4.74
C LEU A 127 -3.77 -19.24 -4.51
N SER A 128 -4.30 -20.12 -5.35
CA SER A 128 -5.59 -20.76 -5.24
C SER A 128 -5.33 -22.23 -5.58
N ASP A 129 -5.77 -23.10 -4.68
CA ASP A 129 -5.58 -24.55 -4.68
C ASP A 129 -4.18 -25.09 -4.38
N ILE A 130 -3.88 -25.23 -3.09
CA ILE A 130 -3.17 -26.42 -2.60
C ILE A 130 -4.25 -27.28 -1.95
N GLY A 131 -4.69 -28.30 -2.68
CA GLY A 131 -5.67 -29.28 -2.22
C GLY A 131 -5.14 -30.10 -1.05
N ASP A 132 -6.04 -30.42 -0.12
CA ASP A 132 -5.78 -31.25 1.05
C ASP A 132 -5.14 -32.60 0.65
N PRO A 133 -4.04 -33.02 1.29
CA PRO A 133 -3.53 -34.37 1.13
C PRO A 133 -4.47 -35.38 1.80
N ALA A 134 -4.84 -36.42 1.05
CA ALA A 134 -5.66 -37.54 1.52
C ALA A 134 -5.05 -38.22 2.76
N PRO A 135 -5.88 -38.67 3.73
CA PRO A 135 -5.39 -39.25 4.97
C PRO A 135 -4.85 -40.66 4.73
N THR A 136 -3.60 -40.89 5.11
CA THR A 136 -3.01 -42.23 5.16
C THR A 136 -3.34 -42.85 6.52
N ALA A 137 -3.99 -44.01 6.50
CA ALA A 137 -4.30 -44.79 7.69
C ALA A 137 -3.04 -45.22 8.46
N ARG A 138 -3.09 -45.20 9.80
CA ARG A 138 -2.14 -45.91 10.66
C ARG A 138 -2.86 -46.76 11.71
N ILE A 139 -2.31 -47.96 11.84
CA ILE A 139 -2.66 -49.09 12.69
C ILE A 139 -2.04 -48.92 14.09
N ASP A 140 -2.72 -49.52 15.07
CA ASP A 140 -2.49 -49.64 16.51
C ASP A 140 -1.07 -50.01 16.99
N GLN A 141 -0.75 -49.59 18.24
CA GLN A 141 -0.29 -50.41 19.39
C GLN A 141 0.05 -49.47 20.57
N SER A 142 -0.73 -49.45 21.65
CA SER A 142 -0.62 -50.27 22.88
C SER A 142 0.66 -50.04 23.69
N THR A 143 0.55 -49.52 24.92
CA THR A 143 0.62 -50.29 26.20
C THR A 143 0.96 -49.37 27.39
N ASP A 144 0.07 -49.41 28.39
CA ASP A 144 0.19 -49.22 29.85
C ASP A 144 1.38 -48.48 30.50
N GLU A 145 1.09 -47.63 31.51
CA GLU A 145 1.16 -48.08 32.91
C GLU A 145 0.61 -47.04 33.92
N LEU A 146 -0.03 -47.58 34.97
CA LEU A 146 -0.69 -46.95 36.10
C LEU A 146 0.29 -46.47 37.19
N SER A 147 -0.10 -45.42 37.95
CA SER A 147 -0.10 -45.36 39.44
C SER A 147 -0.59 -43.97 39.89
N THR A 148 -1.71 -43.73 40.57
CA THR A 148 -2.31 -44.18 41.85
C THR A 148 -1.88 -43.39 43.10
N ALA A 149 -2.91 -42.77 43.72
CA ALA A 149 -3.10 -42.34 45.13
C ALA A 149 -2.29 -41.14 45.66
N GLY A 150 -2.83 -40.26 46.52
CA GLY A 150 -4.14 -40.20 47.18
C GLY A 150 -4.14 -39.14 48.30
N ALA A 151 -5.36 -38.68 48.66
CA ALA A 151 -5.89 -38.23 49.97
C ALA A 151 -5.08 -37.26 50.90
N ALA A 152 -5.64 -36.44 51.79
CA ALA A 152 -6.95 -35.87 52.12
C ALA A 152 -6.76 -35.00 53.41
N LEU A 153 -7.71 -34.07 53.69
CA LEU A 153 -8.06 -33.46 55.01
C LEU A 153 -7.03 -32.49 55.66
N ALA A 154 -7.34 -31.46 56.46
CA ALA A 154 -8.56 -30.72 56.86
C ALA A 154 -8.17 -29.48 57.72
N ALA A 155 -9.12 -28.55 57.88
CA ALA A 155 -9.41 -27.69 59.05
C ALA A 155 -8.62 -26.37 59.34
N ALA A 156 -9.44 -25.34 59.67
CA ALA A 156 -9.22 -23.92 60.01
C ALA A 156 -8.67 -23.71 61.47
N PRO A 157 -8.51 -22.49 62.08
CA PRO A 157 -9.12 -21.16 61.82
C PRO A 157 -8.23 -19.89 61.98
N HIS A 158 -8.85 -18.72 61.71
CA HIS A 158 -8.35 -17.31 61.77
C HIS A 158 -7.62 -16.86 63.05
N PRO A 159 -6.75 -15.82 62.97
CA PRO A 159 -7.19 -14.43 63.18
C PRO A 159 -6.54 -13.37 62.25
N MET A 160 -7.30 -12.31 61.95
CA MET A 160 -6.83 -10.97 61.51
C MET A 160 -6.43 -10.16 62.77
N PRO A 161 -5.51 -9.16 62.75
CA PRO A 161 -5.54 -8.03 61.81
C PRO A 161 -4.20 -7.37 61.40
N THR A 162 -4.36 -6.34 60.57
CA THR A 162 -3.51 -5.17 60.27
C THR A 162 -2.46 -5.26 59.14
N PRO A 163 -2.40 -4.22 58.28
CA PRO A 163 -1.69 -4.26 57.01
C PRO A 163 -0.26 -3.73 57.17
N LEU A 164 0.70 -4.49 56.65
CA LEU A 164 2.03 -3.99 56.34
C LEU A 164 2.28 -4.28 54.87
N LEU A 165 2.43 -3.20 54.11
CA LEU A 165 3.02 -3.21 52.78
C LEU A 165 4.44 -3.77 52.93
N ASP A 166 4.67 -4.97 52.42
CA ASP A 166 6.01 -5.43 52.11
C ASP A 166 6.05 -5.96 50.69
N LEU A 167 6.84 -5.25 49.89
CA LEU A 167 7.22 -5.59 48.53
C LEU A 167 8.31 -6.64 48.65
N SER A 168 8.04 -7.89 48.23
CA SER A 168 8.92 -8.67 47.36
C SER A 168 8.41 -10.10 47.10
N THR A 169 8.55 -10.51 45.84
CA THR A 169 8.76 -11.88 45.33
C THR A 169 7.68 -12.93 45.54
N ILE A 170 6.90 -13.21 44.48
CA ILE A 170 6.80 -14.55 43.87
C ILE A 170 6.65 -14.39 42.35
N SER A 171 7.54 -15.03 41.60
CA SER A 171 7.47 -15.25 40.15
C SER A 171 6.27 -16.12 39.77
N PRO A 172 5.58 -15.86 38.66
CA PRO A 172 4.89 -16.90 37.93
C PRO A 172 5.86 -17.50 36.89
N THR A 173 6.24 -18.75 37.13
CA THR A 173 6.76 -19.67 36.12
C THR A 173 5.58 -20.22 35.31
N SER A 174 5.59 -19.95 34.01
CA SER A 174 5.11 -20.77 32.86
C SER A 174 4.41 -19.91 31.81
N PRO A 175 4.39 -20.30 30.51
CA PRO A 175 5.29 -21.20 29.79
C PRO A 175 6.00 -20.48 28.63
N SER A 176 6.99 -21.19 28.10
CA SER A 176 7.80 -20.89 26.93
C SER A 176 7.00 -20.31 25.75
N SER A 177 7.24 -19.04 25.46
CA SER A 177 6.78 -18.38 24.24
C SER A 177 7.91 -18.48 23.20
N GLU A 178 7.91 -19.58 22.45
CA GLU A 178 8.59 -19.69 21.15
C GLU A 178 8.00 -18.63 20.20
N TRP A 179 8.58 -17.44 20.21
CA TRP A 179 8.39 -16.43 19.15
C TRP A 179 9.78 -16.10 18.60
N ALA A 180 10.39 -17.11 17.96
CA ALA A 180 11.42 -16.89 16.98
C ALA A 180 10.74 -16.64 15.62
N ASP A 181 11.37 -15.80 14.81
CA ASP A 181 11.02 -15.45 13.43
C ASP A 181 9.91 -14.41 13.23
N SER A 182 10.17 -13.20 13.75
CA SER A 182 9.72 -12.00 13.04
C SER A 182 10.55 -11.87 11.75
N PRO A 183 9.96 -11.87 10.55
CA PRO A 183 10.75 -11.76 9.34
C PRO A 183 11.34 -10.35 9.31
N GLU A 184 12.66 -10.34 9.13
CA GLU A 184 13.56 -9.20 9.10
C GLU A 184 12.97 -8.09 8.24
N TYR A 185 12.95 -6.89 8.80
CA TYR A 185 12.53 -5.68 8.10
C TYR A 185 13.57 -5.39 7.02
N ASP A 186 13.24 -5.63 5.75
CA ASP A 186 14.12 -5.37 4.62
C ASP A 186 14.16 -3.86 4.34
N ALA A 187 15.09 -3.18 5.01
CA ALA A 187 15.34 -1.76 4.86
C ALA A 187 15.76 -1.37 3.43
N ASP A 188 16.37 -2.29 2.68
CA ASP A 188 16.81 -2.06 1.30
C ASP A 188 15.62 -2.03 0.33
N LEU A 189 14.56 -2.80 0.59
CA LEU A 189 13.32 -2.75 -0.18
C LEU A 189 12.60 -1.39 -0.03
N MET A 190 12.60 -0.84 1.19
CA MET A 190 12.05 0.49 1.46
C MET A 190 12.90 1.60 0.83
N ASP A 191 14.22 1.57 0.99
CA ASP A 191 15.13 2.57 0.41
C ASP A 191 15.09 2.56 -1.13
N ARG A 192 14.97 1.38 -1.74
CA ARG A 192 14.86 1.23 -3.20
C ARG A 192 13.51 1.73 -3.73
N THR A 193 12.43 1.55 -2.96
CA THR A 193 11.10 2.07 -3.29
C THR A 193 11.06 3.59 -3.18
N ILE A 194 11.75 4.17 -2.18
CA ILE A 194 11.91 5.63 -2.03
C ILE A 194 12.70 6.23 -3.21
N ARG A 195 13.83 5.63 -3.60
CA ARG A 195 14.63 6.12 -4.75
C ARG A 195 13.92 5.98 -6.10
N GLN A 196 13.06 4.97 -6.28
CA GLN A 196 12.23 4.83 -7.49
C GLN A 196 11.14 5.93 -7.58
N LEU A 197 10.72 6.49 -6.45
CA LEU A 197 9.72 7.57 -6.39
C LEU A 197 10.29 8.96 -6.71
N GLU A 198 11.61 9.16 -6.60
CA GLU A 198 12.29 10.42 -6.90
C GLU A 198 12.42 10.73 -8.42
N ALA A 199 12.16 9.76 -9.30
CA ALA A 199 12.45 9.86 -10.74
C ALA A 199 11.28 10.35 -11.64
N VAL A 200 10.06 10.48 -11.10
CA VAL A 200 8.89 10.99 -11.86
C VAL A 200 8.59 12.41 -11.38
N PRO A 201 8.33 13.41 -12.26
CA PRO A 201 8.07 14.78 -11.82
C PRO A 201 6.97 14.79 -10.74
N PRO A 202 7.26 15.37 -9.55
CA PRO A 202 6.34 15.31 -8.44
C PRO A 202 5.06 16.08 -8.78
N TYR A 203 3.91 15.46 -8.51
CA TYR A 203 2.78 16.27 -8.07
C TYR A 203 3.25 16.85 -6.74
N THR A 204 3.71 18.10 -6.76
CA THR A 204 4.12 18.84 -5.56
C THR A 204 2.99 19.77 -5.16
N PRO A 205 1.93 19.31 -4.48
CA PRO A 205 1.08 20.25 -3.79
C PRO A 205 1.91 21.06 -2.83
N LEU A 206 1.52 22.32 -2.65
CA LEU A 206 2.16 23.17 -1.66
C LEU A 206 2.18 22.42 -0.33
N GLN A 207 3.35 22.39 0.32
CA GLN A 207 3.45 21.95 1.70
C GLN A 207 2.48 22.80 2.53
N PRO A 208 1.40 22.22 3.09
CA PRO A 208 0.45 23.01 3.85
C PRO A 208 1.12 23.47 5.17
N PRO A 209 0.87 24.72 5.61
CA PRO A 209 1.25 25.13 6.96
C PRO A 209 0.47 24.33 8.01
N VAL A 210 1.06 24.27 9.21
CA VAL A 210 0.65 23.52 10.43
C VAL A 210 -0.86 23.47 10.68
N HIS A 211 -1.35 22.29 11.13
CA HIS A 211 -2.70 21.95 11.62
C HIS A 211 -3.64 23.13 11.88
N ARG A 212 -4.31 23.58 10.81
CA ARG A 212 -5.39 24.56 10.88
C ARG A 212 -6.75 23.89 11.04
N SER A 213 -7.71 24.66 11.53
CA SER A 213 -9.09 24.21 11.71
C SER A 213 -9.88 24.08 10.40
N GLU A 214 -9.47 24.75 9.31
CA GLU A 214 -10.17 24.67 8.03
C GLU A 214 -9.24 25.00 6.84
N LEU A 215 -9.52 24.41 5.67
CA LEU A 215 -8.88 24.75 4.41
C LEU A 215 -9.36 26.11 3.87
N ALA A 216 -8.46 26.87 3.23
CA ALA A 216 -8.88 28.00 2.42
C ALA A 216 -9.52 27.52 1.11
N ASP A 217 -10.32 28.39 0.49
CA ASP A 217 -11.11 28.05 -0.71
C ASP A 217 -10.23 27.56 -1.88
N THR A 218 -9.10 28.23 -2.11
CA THR A 218 -8.15 27.86 -3.17
C THR A 218 -7.51 26.50 -2.94
N GLU A 219 -7.19 26.18 -1.69
CA GLU A 219 -6.56 24.90 -1.32
C GLU A 219 -7.57 23.76 -1.35
N LEU A 220 -8.82 24.02 -0.96
CA LEU A 220 -9.91 23.07 -1.13
C LEU A 220 -10.08 22.69 -2.60
N VAL A 221 -10.14 23.69 -3.50
CA VAL A 221 -10.27 23.46 -4.95
C VAL A 221 -9.07 22.68 -5.49
N GLN A 222 -7.85 23.03 -5.09
CA GLN A 222 -6.64 22.31 -5.50
C GLN A 222 -6.65 20.86 -5.03
N LEU A 223 -6.99 20.62 -3.77
CA LEU A 223 -7.07 19.28 -3.18
C LEU A 223 -8.10 18.43 -3.90
N VAL A 224 -9.32 18.94 -4.08
CA VAL A 224 -10.40 18.23 -4.77
C VAL A 224 -10.04 17.97 -6.23
N THR A 225 -9.45 18.94 -6.93
CA THR A 225 -9.01 18.78 -8.32
C THR A 225 -7.92 17.73 -8.44
N GLY A 226 -6.98 17.74 -7.50
CA GLY A 226 -5.90 16.74 -7.40
C GLY A 226 -6.46 15.34 -7.20
N LEU A 227 -7.36 15.16 -6.24
CA LEU A 227 -7.97 13.86 -5.95
C LEU A 227 -8.83 13.34 -7.10
N ARG A 228 -9.65 14.20 -7.75
CA ARG A 228 -10.50 13.78 -8.87
C ARG A 228 -9.71 13.43 -10.13
N ASN A 229 -8.57 14.09 -10.35
CA ASN A 229 -7.68 13.81 -11.46
C ASN A 229 -6.51 12.89 -11.08
N LEU A 230 -6.57 12.29 -9.89
CA LEU A 230 -5.58 11.32 -9.47
C LEU A 230 -5.74 10.09 -10.36
N ILE A 231 -4.78 9.91 -11.25
CA ILE A 231 -4.68 8.71 -12.06
C ILE A 231 -4.03 7.66 -11.15
N TRP A 232 -4.70 6.55 -10.91
CA TRP A 232 -4.17 5.36 -10.21
C TRP A 232 -5.08 4.16 -10.40
N SER A 233 -4.62 2.96 -10.02
CA SER A 233 -5.41 1.74 -10.22
C SER A 233 -6.51 1.55 -9.17
N TRP A 234 -6.62 2.45 -8.17
CA TRP A 234 -7.54 2.28 -7.03
C TRP A 234 -7.37 0.94 -6.33
N ARG A 235 -6.16 0.38 -6.34
CA ARG A 235 -5.81 -0.80 -5.56
C ARG A 235 -5.17 -0.37 -4.26
N MET A 236 -5.40 -1.14 -3.19
CA MET A 236 -4.78 -0.89 -1.88
C MET A 236 -3.25 -0.88 -1.99
N ASP A 237 -2.69 -1.71 -2.89
CA ASP A 237 -1.24 -1.80 -3.14
C ASP A 237 -0.64 -0.48 -3.65
N ASP A 238 -1.40 0.27 -4.44
CA ASP A 238 -0.95 1.55 -5.01
C ASP A 238 -1.06 2.68 -4.00
N LEU A 239 -1.86 2.52 -2.94
CA LEU A 239 -2.10 3.56 -1.94
C LEU A 239 -0.80 3.97 -1.24
N MET A 240 0.07 3.00 -0.91
CA MET A 240 1.39 3.26 -0.32
C MET A 240 2.29 4.09 -1.24
N THR A 241 2.18 3.87 -2.54
CA THR A 241 2.96 4.60 -3.54
C THR A 241 2.46 6.05 -3.65
N ILE A 242 1.14 6.25 -3.55
CA ILE A 242 0.52 7.57 -3.56
C ILE A 242 0.83 8.34 -2.28
N SER A 243 0.75 7.71 -1.11
CA SER A 243 1.05 8.37 0.16
C SER A 243 2.50 8.86 0.20
N ALA A 244 3.44 8.01 -0.21
CA ALA A 244 4.87 8.34 -0.27
C ALA A 244 5.16 9.49 -1.25
N ARG A 245 4.47 9.52 -2.39
CA ARG A 245 4.71 10.52 -3.44
C ARG A 245 4.04 11.85 -3.17
N ALA A 246 2.84 11.80 -2.61
CA ALA A 246 2.11 13.01 -2.27
C ALA A 246 2.74 13.64 -1.01
N GLY A 247 3.25 12.87 -0.05
CA GLY A 247 3.90 13.44 1.14
C GLY A 247 2.93 14.20 2.07
N PHE A 248 1.62 14.13 1.80
CA PHE A 248 0.55 14.75 2.61
C PHE A 248 -0.01 13.84 3.69
N TRP A 249 0.37 12.56 3.72
CA TRP A 249 -0.35 11.49 4.41
C TRP A 249 0.65 10.67 5.22
N SER A 250 0.40 10.44 6.51
CA SER A 250 1.11 9.44 7.30
C SER A 250 0.15 8.30 7.60
N ILE A 251 0.50 7.07 7.24
CA ILE A 251 -0.34 5.90 7.53
C ILE A 251 -0.14 5.54 9.00
N GLU A 252 -1.23 5.58 9.76
CA GLU A 252 -1.21 5.33 11.20
C GLU A 252 -1.50 3.86 11.51
N ARG A 253 -2.55 3.30 10.88
CA ARG A 253 -2.98 1.93 11.11
C ARG A 253 -3.73 1.34 9.92
N HIS A 254 -3.74 0.01 9.86
CA HIS A 254 -4.48 -0.78 8.90
C HIS A 254 -5.57 -1.59 9.62
N GLU A 255 -6.81 -1.47 9.16
CA GLU A 255 -7.99 -2.21 9.60
C GLU A 255 -8.40 -3.20 8.48
N THR A 256 -9.36 -4.10 8.73
CA THR A 256 -9.68 -5.18 7.76
C THR A 256 -10.16 -4.68 6.40
N ASP A 257 -10.91 -3.58 6.38
CA ASP A 257 -11.55 -2.98 5.21
C ASP A 257 -11.19 -1.49 5.03
N ARG A 258 -10.20 -1.01 5.80
CA ARG A 258 -9.87 0.41 5.85
C ARG A 258 -8.40 0.65 6.18
N VAL A 259 -7.81 1.68 5.57
CA VAL A 259 -6.55 2.28 6.00
C VAL A 259 -6.83 3.62 6.66
N VAL A 260 -6.28 3.82 7.85
CA VAL A 260 -6.37 5.09 8.57
C VAL A 260 -5.04 5.83 8.43
N PHE A 261 -5.14 7.09 8.02
CA PHE A 261 -3.99 7.96 7.84
C PHE A 261 -4.30 9.35 8.37
N THR A 262 -3.26 10.11 8.70
CA THR A 262 -3.37 11.52 9.05
C THR A 262 -2.96 12.38 7.85
N SER A 263 -3.70 13.47 7.61
CA SER A 263 -3.29 14.47 6.63
C SER A 263 -2.63 15.67 7.31
N ARG A 264 -1.76 16.36 6.58
CA ARG A 264 -1.17 17.63 7.06
C ARG A 264 -2.10 18.84 6.89
N TYR A 265 -3.25 18.67 6.24
CA TYR A 265 -4.14 19.78 5.85
C TYR A 265 -4.98 20.30 7.01
N VAL A 266 -5.69 19.39 7.67
CA VAL A 266 -6.61 19.67 8.76
C VAL A 266 -6.48 18.53 9.76
N ALA A 267 -6.56 18.84 11.06
CA ALA A 267 -6.51 17.84 12.10
C ALA A 267 -7.65 16.80 11.94
N GLY A 268 -7.35 15.53 12.19
CA GLY A 268 -8.32 14.46 12.17
C GLY A 268 -7.90 13.26 11.34
N GLU A 269 -8.57 12.15 11.59
CA GLU A 269 -8.34 10.91 10.87
C GLU A 269 -8.95 10.98 9.47
N CYS A 270 -8.16 10.53 8.51
CA CYS A 270 -8.55 10.28 7.15
C CYS A 270 -8.65 8.77 6.95
N TYR A 271 -9.51 8.38 6.02
CA TYR A 271 -9.83 6.99 5.79
C TYR A 271 -9.73 6.68 4.31
N VAL A 272 -9.17 5.52 4.00
CA VAL A 272 -9.33 4.88 2.70
C VAL A 272 -10.11 3.60 2.94
N ASP A 273 -11.35 3.58 2.48
CA ASP A 273 -12.21 2.40 2.59
C ASP A 273 -12.07 1.54 1.34
N GLY A 274 -12.08 0.23 1.51
CA GLY A 274 -11.92 -0.72 0.43
C GLY A 274 -12.14 -2.16 0.88
N ASN A 275 -11.71 -3.08 0.05
CA ASN A 275 -11.48 -4.46 0.43
C ASN A 275 -9.97 -4.73 0.41
N ALA A 276 -9.55 -5.97 0.67
CA ALA A 276 -8.12 -6.34 0.70
C ALA A 276 -7.34 -6.00 -0.59
N ARG A 277 -8.04 -5.79 -1.71
CA ARG A 277 -7.45 -5.57 -3.03
C ARG A 277 -7.73 -4.17 -3.57
N ASP A 278 -8.98 -3.71 -3.44
CA ASP A 278 -9.50 -2.53 -4.15
C ASP A 278 -9.98 -1.46 -3.17
N VAL A 279 -9.66 -0.21 -3.49
CA VAL A 279 -10.13 0.99 -2.81
C VAL A 279 -11.48 1.37 -3.39
N HIS A 280 -12.43 1.68 -2.51
CA HIS A 280 -13.75 2.15 -2.89
C HIS A 280 -13.90 3.66 -2.65
N SER A 281 -13.30 4.19 -1.58
CA SER A 281 -13.36 5.61 -1.28
C SER A 281 -12.17 6.14 -0.50
N ILE A 282 -11.87 7.42 -0.71
CA ILE A 282 -10.99 8.22 0.12
C ILE A 282 -11.84 9.26 0.84
N ASP A 283 -11.73 9.34 2.16
CA ASP A 283 -12.49 10.22 3.03
C ASP A 283 -11.52 11.04 3.91
N LEU A 284 -11.50 12.36 3.74
CA LEU A 284 -10.59 13.27 4.44
C LEU A 284 -11.30 14.49 5.04
N PRO A 285 -10.91 14.95 6.24
CA PRO A 285 -11.40 16.19 6.80
C PRO A 285 -10.81 17.38 6.04
N VAL A 286 -11.66 18.37 5.76
CA VAL A 286 -11.28 19.67 5.18
C VAL A 286 -11.63 20.85 6.10
N ALA A 287 -12.39 20.59 7.15
CA ALA A 287 -12.51 21.46 8.33
C ALA A 287 -12.88 20.65 9.57
N THR A 288 -12.36 21.07 10.72
CA THR A 288 -12.78 20.68 12.06
C THR A 288 -13.49 21.85 12.70
N VAL A 289 -14.70 21.60 13.21
CA VAL A 289 -15.48 22.58 13.93
C VAL A 289 -15.23 22.34 15.41
N SER A 290 -14.74 23.36 16.12
CA SER A 290 -14.58 23.30 17.56
C SER A 290 -15.94 23.36 18.23
N ASP A 291 -16.16 22.52 19.25
CA ASP A 291 -17.36 22.50 20.11
C ASP A 291 -17.40 23.69 21.09
N SER A 292 -16.82 24.85 20.75
CA SER A 292 -16.91 26.01 21.64
C SER A 292 -18.38 26.35 21.86
N ASP A 293 -18.80 26.33 23.13
CA ASP A 293 -20.19 26.38 23.62
C ASP A 293 -21.05 27.56 23.13
N ASP A 294 -20.47 28.52 22.40
CA ASP A 294 -21.08 29.82 22.20
C ASP A 294 -21.91 30.03 20.92
N CYS A 295 -21.98 29.11 19.96
CA CYS A 295 -22.94 29.26 18.83
C CYS A 295 -23.16 27.95 18.05
N ARG A 296 -24.42 27.53 17.83
CA ARG A 296 -24.81 26.38 16.99
C ARG A 296 -24.70 26.61 15.47
N THR A 297 -24.08 27.70 15.04
CA THR A 297 -24.04 28.19 13.65
C THR A 297 -22.71 28.03 12.86
N PRO A 298 -21.50 27.99 13.47
CA PRO A 298 -20.24 28.05 12.72
C PRO A 298 -20.03 26.88 11.73
N SER A 299 -20.50 25.69 12.10
CA SER A 299 -20.40 24.48 11.25
C SER A 299 -21.15 24.61 9.92
N SER A 300 -22.33 25.24 9.96
CA SER A 300 -23.19 25.40 8.78
C SER A 300 -22.58 26.41 7.81
N ASP A 301 -21.92 27.44 8.33
CA ASP A 301 -21.31 28.49 7.52
C ASP A 301 -20.09 27.95 6.75
N THR A 302 -19.21 27.17 7.39
CA THR A 302 -18.09 26.53 6.70
C THR A 302 -18.56 25.56 5.61
N PHE A 303 -19.54 24.69 5.91
CA PHE A 303 -20.10 23.78 4.90
C PHE A 303 -20.73 24.55 3.72
N THR A 304 -21.46 25.62 4.00
CA THR A 304 -22.11 26.47 2.98
C THR A 304 -21.08 27.18 2.12
N ARG A 305 -20.03 27.76 2.72
CA ARG A 305 -18.91 28.40 2.02
C ARG A 305 -18.22 27.41 1.08
N MET A 306 -17.79 26.26 1.60
CA MET A 306 -17.11 25.24 0.81
C MET A 306 -18.00 24.69 -0.31
N THR A 307 -19.30 24.56 -0.06
CA THR A 307 -20.28 24.21 -1.08
C THR A 307 -20.29 25.22 -2.23
N ALA A 308 -20.37 26.51 -1.92
CA ALA A 308 -20.42 27.57 -2.93
C ALA A 308 -19.16 27.56 -3.82
N VAL A 309 -17.99 27.40 -3.21
CA VAL A 309 -16.68 27.30 -3.91
C VAL A 309 -16.64 26.10 -4.86
N LEU A 310 -17.14 24.94 -4.41
CA LEU A 310 -17.18 23.74 -5.26
C LEU A 310 -18.24 23.84 -6.36
N ILE A 311 -19.35 24.56 -6.14
CA ILE A 311 -20.33 24.86 -7.20
C ILE A 311 -19.72 25.79 -8.26
N GLU A 312 -18.97 26.81 -7.84
CA GLU A 312 -18.28 27.71 -8.78
C GLU A 312 -17.25 26.94 -9.64
N THR A 313 -16.58 25.96 -9.05
CA THR A 313 -15.53 25.18 -9.74
C THR A 313 -16.08 24.06 -10.62
N TYR A 314 -17.04 23.28 -10.12
CA TYR A 314 -17.52 22.04 -10.77
C TYR A 314 -18.94 22.15 -11.33
N GLY A 315 -19.59 23.30 -11.17
CA GLY A 315 -20.98 23.51 -11.53
C GLY A 315 -21.97 22.94 -10.49
N GLU A 316 -23.24 22.90 -10.89
CA GLU A 316 -24.33 22.42 -10.04
C GLU A 316 -24.11 20.95 -9.62
N PRO A 317 -24.38 20.60 -8.35
CA PRO A 317 -24.21 19.24 -7.87
C PRO A 317 -25.30 18.33 -8.43
N THR A 318 -24.90 17.08 -8.70
CA THR A 318 -25.80 16.04 -9.19
C THR A 318 -26.80 15.54 -8.13
N ALA A 319 -26.46 15.65 -6.85
CA ALA A 319 -27.35 15.30 -5.76
C ALA A 319 -27.09 16.17 -4.51
N ARG A 320 -28.15 16.42 -3.74
CA ARG A 320 -28.11 17.13 -2.46
C ARG A 320 -28.94 16.35 -1.44
N SER A 321 -28.40 16.15 -0.25
CA SER A 321 -29.06 15.55 0.91
C SER A 321 -28.94 16.49 2.09
N TRP A 322 -30.05 16.79 2.76
CA TRP A 322 -30.12 17.76 3.86
C TRP A 322 -30.56 17.11 5.18
N GLY A 323 -30.30 15.80 5.35
CA GLY A 323 -30.61 15.06 6.57
C GLY A 323 -29.69 15.41 7.74
N MET A 324 -29.65 14.56 8.77
CA MET A 324 -28.75 14.72 9.93
C MET A 324 -27.26 14.81 9.53
N THR A 325 -26.92 14.23 8.38
CA THR A 325 -25.60 14.37 7.74
C THR A 325 -25.80 15.01 6.37
N PRO A 326 -25.82 16.36 6.28
CA PRO A 326 -25.89 17.07 5.02
C PRO A 326 -24.76 16.61 4.09
N GLN A 327 -25.09 16.38 2.82
CA GLN A 327 -24.13 15.94 1.82
C GLN A 327 -24.50 16.48 0.44
N ILE A 328 -23.49 16.94 -0.30
CA ILE A 328 -23.62 17.41 -1.67
C ILE A 328 -22.67 16.63 -2.55
N GLN A 329 -23.14 16.14 -3.70
CA GLN A 329 -22.38 15.22 -4.55
C GLN A 329 -22.30 15.69 -6.00
N TRP A 330 -21.11 15.59 -6.59
CA TRP A 330 -20.80 15.80 -7.99
C TRP A 330 -20.32 14.50 -8.62
N THR A 331 -21.21 13.85 -9.37
CA THR A 331 -20.93 12.59 -10.07
C THR A 331 -20.15 12.89 -11.34
N GLY A 332 -18.92 12.40 -11.40
CA GLY A 332 -18.08 12.42 -12.59
C GLY A 332 -18.25 11.18 -13.45
N THR A 333 -17.41 11.04 -14.47
CA THR A 333 -17.41 9.84 -15.32
C THR A 333 -16.82 8.63 -14.59
N GLU A 334 -15.65 8.80 -13.97
CA GLU A 334 -14.91 7.70 -13.32
C GLU A 334 -15.06 7.69 -11.79
N ASN A 335 -15.22 8.86 -11.18
CA ASN A 335 -15.38 9.01 -9.74
C ASN A 335 -16.53 9.98 -9.39
N SER A 336 -16.97 9.91 -8.15
CA SER A 336 -17.90 10.84 -7.55
C SER A 336 -17.23 11.56 -6.39
N LEU A 337 -17.38 12.89 -6.35
CA LEU A 337 -16.99 13.71 -5.23
C LEU A 337 -18.21 14.00 -4.36
N ALA A 338 -18.06 13.91 -3.05
CA ALA A 338 -19.03 14.45 -2.11
C ALA A 338 -18.36 15.37 -1.09
N LEU A 339 -19.03 16.47 -0.77
CA LEU A 339 -18.78 17.27 0.43
C LEU A 339 -19.83 16.87 1.45
N ALA A 340 -19.40 16.38 2.62
CA ALA A 340 -20.29 15.89 3.67
C ALA A 340 -20.01 16.61 4.99
N TYR A 341 -21.07 17.00 5.69
CA TYR A 341 -20.98 17.43 7.07
C TYR A 341 -21.19 16.22 8.00
N ARG A 342 -20.15 15.87 8.75
CA ARG A 342 -20.15 14.81 9.76
C ARG A 342 -19.56 15.38 11.04
N HIS A 343 -20.42 15.88 11.91
CA HIS A 343 -20.01 16.51 13.16
C HIS A 343 -18.94 15.68 13.91
N PRO A 344 -17.80 16.27 14.30
CA PRO A 344 -17.47 17.71 14.29
C PRO A 344 -16.72 18.20 13.03
N THR A 345 -16.81 17.52 11.89
CA THR A 345 -15.99 17.81 10.69
C THR A 345 -16.79 18.05 9.41
N VAL A 346 -16.24 18.88 8.52
CA VAL A 346 -16.61 18.92 7.09
C VAL A 346 -15.59 18.07 6.35
N ARG A 347 -16.07 17.17 5.49
CA ARG A 347 -15.25 16.13 4.87
C ARG A 347 -15.43 16.08 3.36
N ILE A 348 -14.34 15.82 2.66
CA ILE A 348 -14.34 15.47 1.24
C ILE A 348 -14.26 13.95 1.12
N ILE A 349 -15.17 13.39 0.34
CA ILE A 349 -15.24 11.97 0.05
C ILE A 349 -15.16 11.78 -1.45
N VAL A 350 -14.13 11.09 -1.93
CA VAL A 350 -14.00 10.70 -3.35
C VAL A 350 -14.26 9.21 -3.45
N ARG A 351 -15.18 8.81 -4.32
CA ARG A 351 -15.61 7.42 -4.50
C ARG A 351 -15.38 7.00 -5.94
N LEU A 352 -14.94 5.76 -6.13
CA LEU A 352 -14.91 5.15 -7.46
C LEU A 352 -16.34 4.83 -7.91
N ASN A 353 -16.69 5.19 -9.16
CA ASN A 353 -17.98 4.82 -9.70
C ASN A 353 -18.05 3.31 -9.97
N LEU A 354 -19.24 2.72 -9.86
CA LEU A 354 -19.43 1.28 -10.02
C LEU A 354 -18.94 0.80 -11.40
N GLY A 355 -18.17 -0.30 -11.41
CA GLY A 355 -17.65 -0.92 -12.63
C GLY A 355 -16.39 -0.26 -13.19
N ILE A 356 -15.91 0.83 -12.60
CA ILE A 356 -14.61 1.42 -12.92
C ILE A 356 -13.54 0.70 -12.09
N THR A 357 -12.46 0.27 -12.74
CA THR A 357 -11.32 -0.39 -12.07
C THR A 357 -10.02 0.38 -12.25
N THR A 358 -10.02 1.47 -13.01
CA THR A 358 -8.85 2.31 -13.25
C THR A 358 -9.36 3.71 -13.60
N ILE A 359 -8.79 4.73 -12.98
CA ILE A 359 -9.08 6.13 -13.31
C ILE A 359 -8.02 6.63 -14.25
N HIS A 360 -8.41 7.21 -15.37
CA HIS A 360 -7.51 7.88 -16.31
C HIS A 360 -7.42 9.39 -16.08
N GLY A 361 -8.25 9.91 -15.18
CA GLY A 361 -8.36 11.32 -14.86
C GLY A 361 -9.58 11.90 -15.58
N GLU A 362 -10.35 12.71 -14.87
CA GLU A 362 -11.64 13.16 -15.37
C GLU A 362 -11.53 14.06 -16.62
N ALA A 363 -10.49 14.88 -16.69
CA ALA A 363 -10.19 15.68 -17.88
C ALA A 363 -9.96 14.80 -19.12
N GLU A 364 -9.26 13.68 -18.95
CA GLU A 364 -8.97 12.74 -20.03
C GLU A 364 -10.22 11.92 -20.39
N SER A 365 -11.00 11.50 -19.40
CA SER A 365 -12.28 10.83 -19.62
C SER A 365 -13.28 11.70 -20.39
N ALA A 366 -13.39 12.98 -20.05
CA ALA A 366 -14.21 13.94 -20.79
C ALA A 366 -13.69 14.16 -22.22
N ARG A 367 -12.38 14.07 -22.45
CA ARG A 367 -11.79 14.11 -23.80
C ARG A 367 -12.15 12.87 -24.62
N ARG A 368 -12.05 11.66 -24.04
CA ARG A 368 -12.39 10.40 -24.73
C ARG A 368 -13.86 10.36 -25.12
N LYS A 369 -14.76 10.75 -24.21
CA LYS A 369 -16.20 10.79 -24.51
C LYS A 369 -16.53 11.70 -25.70
N ARG A 370 -15.91 12.89 -25.77
CA ARG A 370 -16.07 13.81 -26.90
C ARG A 370 -15.52 13.27 -28.23
N ASN A 371 -14.52 12.40 -28.19
CA ASN A 371 -13.99 11.77 -29.40
C ASN A 371 -14.95 10.67 -29.90
N VAL A 372 -15.50 9.86 -28.99
CA VAL A 372 -16.49 8.81 -29.36
C VAL A 372 -17.77 9.41 -29.93
N GLU A 373 -18.21 10.58 -29.46
CA GLU A 373 -19.41 11.25 -29.99
C GLU A 373 -19.21 11.89 -31.38
N ARG A 374 -17.97 11.96 -31.88
CA ARG A 374 -17.65 12.54 -33.21
C ARG A 374 -17.48 11.50 -34.31
N ASP A 375 -17.27 10.25 -33.94
CA ASP A 375 -17.18 9.11 -34.85
C ASP A 375 -18.57 8.48 -35.03
#